data_AF-A0A7K2CR92-F1
#
_entry.id   AF-A0A7K2CR92-F1
#
_cell.length_a   1.000
_cell.length_b   1.000
_cell.length_c   1.000
_cell.angle_alpha   90.00
_cell.angle_beta   90.00
_cell.angle_gamma   90.00
#
_symmetry.space_group_name_H-M   'P 1'
#
loop_
_entity.id
_entity.type
_entity.pdbx_description
1 polymer ?
#
loop_
_entity_poly.entity_id
_entity_poly.type
_entity_poly.pdbx_seq_one_letter_code
_entity_poly.pdbx_strand_id
1 'polypeptide(L)' 'MDHGKCVGKSPSIFFPSSGLGVERARKICQECTVQEACLAYALCNRIKHGVWGGRSERERRRLLRQAAA' A
#
# COMPACT_ATOMS: atom_id res chain seq x y z
N MET A 1 7.61 10.48 -5.19
CA MET A 1 6.69 9.35 -5.45
C MET A 1 5.97 9.53 -6.80
N ASP A 2 6.55 10.30 -7.72
CA ASP A 2 5.79 10.91 -8.82
C ASP A 2 5.51 9.94 -9.98
N HIS A 3 6.12 8.75 -9.91
CA HIS A 3 6.00 7.69 -10.93
C HIS A 3 5.08 6.56 -10.46
N GLY A 4 4.34 6.77 -9.36
CA GLY A 4 3.38 5.80 -8.87
C GLY A 4 2.19 5.66 -9.83
N LYS A 5 1.78 4.44 -10.18
CA LYS A 5 0.55 4.21 -10.94
C LYS A 5 -0.74 4.64 -10.21
N CYS A 6 -0.64 5.02 -8.94
CA CYS A 6 -1.74 5.63 -8.18
C CYS A 6 -1.99 7.11 -8.54
N VAL A 7 -1.01 7.80 -9.15
CA VAL A 7 -1.14 9.19 -9.56
C VAL A 7 -2.28 9.34 -10.57
N GLY A 8 -3.14 10.33 -10.38
CA GLY A 8 -4.32 10.58 -11.22
C GLY A 8 -5.52 9.64 -10.98
N LYS A 9 -5.44 8.72 -10.02
CA LYS A 9 -6.56 7.84 -9.63
C LYS A 9 -7.27 8.34 -8.37
N SER A 10 -8.53 7.95 -8.20
CA SER A 10 -9.31 8.33 -7.02
C SER A 10 -8.65 7.84 -5.72
N PRO A 11 -8.50 8.70 -4.69
CA PRO A 11 -8.02 8.30 -3.37
C PRO A 11 -8.88 7.20 -2.73
N SER A 12 -10.19 7.14 -3.01
CA SER A 12 -11.08 6.12 -2.45
C SER A 12 -10.71 4.69 -2.83
N ILE A 13 -9.93 4.51 -3.90
CA ILE A 13 -9.38 3.21 -4.29
C ILE A 13 -8.31 2.76 -3.29
N PHE A 14 -7.46 3.67 -2.84
CA PHE A 14 -6.32 3.39 -1.97
C PHE A 14 -6.64 3.53 -0.48
N PHE A 15 -7.75 4.18 -0.14
CA PHE A 15 -8.29 4.27 1.22
C PHE A 15 -9.67 3.60 1.30
N PRO A 16 -9.75 2.27 1.09
CA PRO A 16 -11.03 1.59 1.07
C PRO A 16 -11.59 1.37 2.47
N SER A 17 -12.90 1.48 2.63
CA SER A 17 -13.61 1.18 3.88
C SER A 17 -13.82 -0.32 4.11
N SER A 18 -13.51 -1.18 3.13
CA SER A 18 -13.72 -2.63 3.19
C SER A 18 -12.58 -3.41 2.51
N GLY A 19 -12.43 -4.69 2.89
CA GLY A 19 -11.37 -5.57 2.37
C GLY A 19 -11.41 -5.78 0.86
N LEU A 20 -12.60 -5.73 0.23
CA LEU A 20 -12.75 -5.86 -1.23
C LEU A 20 -12.08 -4.69 -1.98
N GLY A 21 -12.03 -3.50 -1.38
CA GLY A 21 -11.36 -2.35 -2.00
C GLY A 21 -9.83 -2.49 -2.02
N VAL A 22 -9.26 -3.29 -1.11
CA VAL A 22 -7.80 -3.56 -1.08
C VAL A 22 -7.36 -4.27 -2.35
N GLU A 23 -8.12 -5.25 -2.85
CA GLU A 23 -7.76 -6.00 -4.06
C GLU A 23 -7.73 -5.11 -5.30
N ARG A 24 -8.63 -4.12 -5.37
CA ARG A 24 -8.62 -3.13 -6.47
C ARG A 24 -7.35 -2.28 -6.45
N ALA A 25 -6.95 -1.78 -5.29
CA ALA A 25 -5.69 -1.06 -5.15
C ALA A 25 -4.48 -1.96 -5.42
N ARG A 26 -4.51 -3.22 -4.99
CA ARG A 26 -3.41 -4.18 -5.18
C ARG A 26 -3.09 -4.40 -6.65
N LYS A 27 -4.12 -4.58 -7.50
CA LYS A 27 -3.94 -4.73 -8.95
C LYS A 27 -3.21 -3.54 -9.57
N ILE A 28 -3.54 -2.32 -9.15
CA ILE A 28 -2.84 -1.11 -9.61
C ILE A 28 -1.39 -1.08 -9.14
N CYS A 29 -1.15 -1.47 -7.88
CA CYS A 29 0.20 -1.48 -7.31
C CYS A 29 1.10 -2.55 -7.92
N GLN A 30 0.57 -3.69 -8.39
CA GLN A 30 1.37 -4.77 -9.00
C GLN A 30 2.06 -4.36 -10.30
N GLU A 31 1.49 -3.40 -11.02
CA GLU A 31 2.09 -2.87 -12.24
C GLU A 31 2.94 -1.61 -11.98
N CYS A 32 3.17 -1.26 -10.71
CA CYS A 32 3.84 -0.04 -10.32
C CYS A 32 5.34 -0.27 -10.12
N THR A 33 6.19 0.44 -10.88
CA THR A 33 7.66 0.30 -10.78
C THR A 33 8.22 0.75 -9.43
N VAL A 34 7.52 1.64 -8.72
CA VAL A 34 7.92 2.13 -7.40
C VAL A 34 7.27 1.35 -6.24
N GLN A 35 6.72 0.16 -6.50
CA GLN A 35 5.97 -0.61 -5.50
C GLN A 35 6.80 -0.89 -4.23
N GLU A 36 8.04 -1.34 -4.39
CA GLU A 36 8.93 -1.69 -3.27
C GLU A 36 9.31 -0.45 -2.44
N ALA A 37 9.74 0.63 -3.10
CA ALA A 37 10.07 1.88 -2.44
C ALA A 37 8.85 2.48 -1.71
N CYS A 38 7.65 2.39 -2.31
CA CYS A 38 6.40 2.80 -1.70
C CYS A 38 6.07 1.98 -0.44
N LEU A 39 6.29 0.66 -0.49
CA LEU A 39 6.09 -0.21 0.67
C LEU A 39 7.10 0.13 1.78
N ALA A 40 8.37 0.25 1.45
CA ALA A 40 9.44 0.60 2.39
C ALA A 40 9.13 1.93 3.08
N TYR A 41 8.76 2.96 2.31
CA TYR A 41 8.34 4.25 2.85
C TYR A 41 7.20 4.12 3.86
N ALA A 42 6.15 3.34 3.53
CA ALA A 42 5.02 3.15 4.41
C ALA A 42 5.37 2.39 5.71
N LEU A 43 6.31 1.45 5.64
CA LEU A 43 6.81 0.72 6.81
C LEU A 43 7.67 1.60 7.70
N CYS A 44 8.65 2.31 7.13
CA CYS A 44 9.55 3.22 7.84
C CYS A 44 8.77 4.33 8.57
N ASN A 45 7.79 4.93 7.90
CA ASN A 45 6.97 6.02 8.46
C ASN A 45 5.76 5.53 9.26
N ARG A 46 5.62 4.22 9.50
CA ARG A 46 4.51 3.61 10.26
C ARG A 46 3.13 4.09 9.80
N ILE A 47 2.94 4.21 8.47
CA ILE A 47 1.69 4.75 7.90
C ILE A 47 0.53 3.82 8.21
N LYS A 48 -0.44 4.36 8.95
CA LYS A 48 -1.53 3.59 9.55
C LYS A 48 -2.63 3.21 8.57
N HIS A 49 -2.95 4.05 7.59
CA HIS A 49 -4.15 3.83 6.77
C HIS A 49 -3.85 3.65 5.28
N GLY A 50 -4.80 3.05 4.58
CA GLY A 50 -4.76 2.85 3.14
C GLY A 50 -3.83 1.73 2.68
N VAL A 51 -3.81 1.54 1.36
CA VAL A 51 -3.00 0.57 0.63
C VAL A 51 -1.73 1.24 0.13
N TRP A 52 -0.58 0.68 0.51
CA TRP A 52 0.74 1.20 0.15
C TRP A 52 1.60 0.04 -0.37
N GLY A 53 2.27 0.23 -1.50
CA GLY A 53 3.07 -0.81 -2.14
C GLY A 53 2.30 -2.11 -2.40
N GLY A 54 0.99 -2.02 -2.64
CA GLY A 54 0.12 -3.18 -2.85
C GLY A 54 -0.22 -3.96 -1.57
N ARG A 55 0.03 -3.41 -0.38
CA ARG A 55 -0.27 -4.03 0.92
C ARG A 55 -1.28 -3.21 1.70
N SER A 56 -2.28 -3.87 2.28
CA SER A 56 -3.18 -3.30 3.27
C SER A 56 -2.45 -2.96 4.57
N GLU A 57 -3.07 -2.13 5.41
CA GLU A 57 -2.62 -1.86 6.77
C GLU A 57 -2.34 -3.15 7.55
N ARG A 58 -3.27 -4.12 7.50
CA ARG A 58 -3.15 -5.39 8.24
C ARG A 58 -1.93 -6.19 7.80
N GLU A 59 -1.66 -6.24 6.50
CA GLU A 59 -0.47 -6.90 5.95
C GLU A 59 0.81 -6.19 6.36
N ARG A 60 0.86 -4.85 6.28
CA ARG A 60 2.01 -4.07 6.73
C ARG A 60 2.31 -4.28 8.21
N ARG A 61 1.27 -4.33 9.06
CA ARG A 61 1.42 -4.67 10.47
C ARG A 61 1.98 -6.07 10.69
N ARG A 62 1.61 -7.05 9.86
CA ARG A 62 2.19 -8.41 9.93
C ARG A 62 3.67 -8.40 9.55
N LEU A 63 4.06 -7.69 8.49
CA LEU A 63 5.45 -7.55 8.07
C LEU A 63 6.32 -6.93 9.17
N LEU A 64 5.85 -5.84 9.80
CA LEU A 64 6.57 -5.21 10.91
C LEU A 64 6.74 -6.13 12.12
N ARG A 65 5.76 -6.99 12.42
CA ARG A 65 5.88 -7.99 13.49
C ARG A 65 6.87 -9.09 13.13
N GLN A 66 6.89 -9.54 11.88
CA GLN A 66 7.83 -10.56 11.42
C GLN A 66 9.28 -10.06 11.38
N ALA A 67 9.50 -8.77 11.08
CA ALA A 67 10.83 -8.17 11.08
C ALA A 67 11.37 -7.87 12.49
N ALA A 68 10.50 -7.90 13.52
CA ALA A 68 10.86 -7.68 14.92
C ALA A 68 11.02 -8.97 15.73
N ALA A 69 10.74 -10.12 15.11
CA ALA A 69 10.95 -11.46 15.65
C ALA A 69 12.29 -12.01 15.15
#